data_AF-A0AAP9DG86-F1
#
_entry.id   AF-A0AAP9DG86-F1
#
_cell.length_a   1.000
_cell.length_b   1.000
_cell.length_c   1.000
_cell.angle_alpha   90.00
_cell.angle_beta   90.00
_cell.angle_gamma   90.00
#
_symmetry.space_group_name_H-M   'P 1'
#
loop_
_entity.id
_entity.type
_entity.pdbx_description
1 polymer ?
#
loop_
_entity_poly.entity_id
_entity_poly.type
_entity_poly.pdbx_seq_one_letter_code
_entity_poly.pdbx_strand_id
1 'polypeptide(L)'
;MCDLDDIKEKIRAAMESQGTYTEDLDLCITLCAGSYMAFQIALNDISKKRMKSYVKEVSRENNDKLTAHPAFKVLFDALEATRKQLRELGLTFQTLSVSDDDEVNDLINEVSKIDRDEQGE
;
A
#
# COMPACT_ATOMS: atom_id res chain seq x y z
N MET A 1 3.68 -0.76 15.75
CA MET A 1 4.15 -0.54 14.37
C MET A 1 5.16 -1.65 14.13
N CYS A 2 5.06 -2.42 13.05
CA CYS A 2 6.04 -3.48 12.80
C CYS A 2 7.40 -2.81 12.60
N ASP A 3 8.44 -3.33 13.25
CA ASP A 3 9.78 -2.78 13.05
C ASP A 3 10.30 -3.18 11.67
N LEU A 4 11.26 -2.42 11.14
CA LEU A 4 11.81 -2.65 9.80
C LEU A 4 12.32 -4.09 9.64
N ASP A 5 12.94 -4.63 10.68
CA ASP A 5 13.47 -5.99 10.67
C ASP A 5 12.35 -7.04 10.68
N ASP A 6 11.22 -6.80 11.36
CA ASP A 6 10.05 -7.69 11.28
C ASP A 6 9.50 -7.78 9.85
N ILE A 7 9.49 -6.65 9.13
CA ILE A 7 9.00 -6.59 7.75
C ILE A 7 9.96 -7.35 6.83
N LYS A 8 11.28 -7.18 7.02
CA LYS A 8 12.30 -7.92 6.27
C LYS A 8 12.17 -9.42 6.50
N GLU A 9 12.04 -9.87 7.75
CA GLU A 9 11.89 -11.29 8.07
C GLU A 9 10.62 -11.88 7.44
N LYS A 10 9.51 -11.13 7.42
CA LYS A 10 8.28 -11.56 6.72
C LYS A 10 8.48 -11.71 5.21
N ILE A 11 9.18 -10.78 4.58
CA ILE A 11 9.48 -10.83 3.15
C ILE A 11 10.42 -11.99 2.84
N ARG A 12 11.47 -12.19 3.66
CA ARG A 12 12.40 -13.31 3.55
C ARG A 12 11.67 -14.64 3.68
N ALA A 13 10.87 -14.82 4.73
CA ALA A 13 10.07 -16.03 4.94
C ALA A 13 9.11 -16.32 3.77
N ALA A 14 8.52 -15.28 3.17
CA ALA A 14 7.67 -15.42 1.98
C ALA A 14 8.45 -15.86 0.73
N MET A 15 9.70 -15.41 0.57
CA MET A 15 10.57 -15.86 -0.53
C MET A 15 11.16 -17.24 -0.29
N GLU A 16 11.48 -17.58 0.96
CA GLU A 16 11.96 -18.91 1.36
C GLU A 16 10.88 -19.96 1.17
N SER A 17 9.62 -19.67 1.51
CA SER A 17 8.49 -20.58 1.27
C SER A 17 8.24 -20.86 -0.21
N GLN A 18 8.59 -19.90 -1.08
CA GLN A 18 8.54 -20.05 -2.54
C GLN A 18 9.80 -20.71 -3.13
N GLY A 19 10.87 -20.86 -2.33
CA GLY A 19 12.16 -21.36 -2.81
C GLY A 19 12.89 -20.39 -3.76
N THR A 20 12.52 -19.11 -3.78
CA THR A 20 13.08 -18.07 -4.66
C THR A 20 14.11 -17.19 -3.95
N TYR A 21 14.28 -17.37 -2.64
CA TYR A 21 15.24 -16.61 -1.84
C TYR A 21 16.70 -16.88 -2.24
N THR A 22 17.48 -15.81 -2.38
CA THR A 22 18.94 -15.83 -2.51
C THR A 22 19.53 -14.68 -1.69
N GLU A 23 20.76 -14.85 -1.19
CA GLU A 23 21.45 -13.80 -0.40
C GLU A 23 21.64 -12.50 -1.20
N ASP A 24 21.77 -12.58 -2.53
CA ASP A 24 21.90 -11.42 -3.41
C ASP A 24 20.65 -10.50 -3.38
N LEU A 25 19.51 -11.01 -2.91
CA LEU A 25 18.24 -10.27 -2.84
C LEU A 25 18.06 -9.54 -1.51
N ASP A 26 18.97 -9.64 -0.54
CA ASP A 26 18.85 -8.97 0.76
C ASP A 26 18.76 -7.43 0.65
N LEU A 27 19.44 -6.85 -0.34
CA LEU A 27 19.31 -5.42 -0.65
C LEU A 27 17.90 -5.10 -1.14
N CYS A 28 17.35 -5.91 -2.05
CA CYS A 28 15.99 -5.75 -2.58
C CYS A 28 14.94 -5.95 -1.48
N ILE A 29 15.14 -6.91 -0.57
CA ILE A 29 14.29 -7.12 0.60
C ILE A 29 14.32 -5.89 1.51
N THR A 30 15.50 -5.31 1.74
CA THR A 30 15.64 -4.08 2.54
C THR A 30 14.93 -2.88 1.90
N LEU A 31 15.09 -2.70 0.59
CA LEU A 31 14.40 -1.64 -0.17
C LEU A 31 12.87 -1.84 -0.14
N CYS A 32 12.41 -3.08 -0.32
CA CYS A 32 11.00 -3.44 -0.23
C CYS A 32 10.43 -3.15 1.16
N ALA A 33 11.12 -3.57 2.22
CA ALA A 33 10.69 -3.31 3.60
C ALA A 33 10.63 -1.81 3.91
N GLY A 34 11.62 -1.03 3.47
CA GLY A 34 11.63 0.42 3.62
C GLY A 34 10.47 1.11 2.88
N SER A 35 10.21 0.68 1.63
CA SER A 35 9.10 1.22 0.84
C SER A 35 7.73 0.90 1.46
N TYR A 36 7.56 -0.31 1.98
CA TYR A 36 6.35 -0.73 2.68
C TYR A 36 6.14 0.04 3.99
N MET A 37 7.21 0.31 4.75
CA MET A 37 7.14 1.15 5.95
C MET A 37 6.70 2.58 5.60
N ALA A 38 7.25 3.18 4.53
CA ALA A 38 6.84 4.49 4.06
C ALA A 38 5.36 4.52 3.64
N PHE A 39 4.89 3.46 2.97
CA PHE A 39 3.48 3.27 2.64
C PHE A 39 2.60 3.20 3.89
N GLN A 40 2.98 2.43 4.92
CA GLN A 40 2.23 2.34 6.17
C GLN A 40 2.11 3.69 6.88
N ILE A 41 3.18 4.49 6.88
CA ILE A 41 3.16 5.84 7.46
C ILE A 41 2.18 6.72 6.69
N ALA A 42 2.29 6.76 5.35
CA ALA A 42 1.39 7.55 4.51
C ALA A 42 -0.08 7.11 4.66
N LEU A 43 -0.33 5.81 4.80
CA LEU A 43 -1.66 5.25 5.02
C LEU A 43 -2.23 5.67 6.38
N ASN A 44 -1.42 5.63 7.43
CA ASN A 44 -1.82 6.11 8.76
C ASN A 44 -2.09 7.61 8.80
N ASP A 45 -1.39 8.39 7.96
CA ASP A 45 -1.66 9.81 7.85
C ASP A 45 -3.02 10.10 7.23
N ILE A 46 -3.44 9.33 6.22
CA ILE A 46 -4.75 9.50 5.59
C ILE A 46 -5.91 8.84 6.34
N SER A 47 -5.67 7.80 7.14
CA SER A 47 -6.71 7.07 7.88
C SER A 47 -7.29 7.83 9.08
N LYS A 48 -6.78 9.03 9.37
CA LYS A 48 -7.28 9.90 10.45
C LYS A 48 -8.72 10.33 10.14
N LYS A 49 -9.65 10.14 11.09
CA LYS A 49 -11.12 10.41 11.00
C LYS A 49 -11.55 11.80 10.47
N ARG A 50 -10.64 12.76 10.31
CA ARG A 50 -10.94 14.13 9.83
C ARG A 50 -10.15 14.53 8.59
N MET A 51 -9.43 13.60 7.97
CA MET A 51 -8.69 13.86 6.74
C MET A 51 -9.67 14.12 5.60
N LYS A 52 -9.47 15.21 4.85
CA LYS A 52 -10.25 15.51 3.64
C LYS A 52 -9.39 15.21 2.42
N SER A 53 -10.03 14.82 1.32
CA SER A 53 -9.38 14.64 0.02
C SER A 53 -8.84 15.94 -0.58
N TYR A 54 -9.16 17.08 0.02
CA TYR A 54 -8.77 18.41 -0.46
C TYR A 54 -8.27 19.31 0.66
N VAL A 55 -7.48 20.31 0.29
CA VAL A 55 -7.06 21.44 1.12
C VAL A 55 -7.65 22.71 0.51
N LYS A 56 -7.98 23.68 1.37
CA LYS A 56 -8.35 25.02 0.94
C LYS A 56 -7.09 25.87 0.83
N GLU A 57 -6.84 26.42 -0.35
CA GLU A 57 -5.78 27.38 -0.60
C GLU A 57 -6.41 28.74 -0.93
N VAL A 58 -5.86 29.81 -0.36
CA VAL A 58 -6.26 31.17 -0.73
C VAL A 58 -5.44 31.57 -1.95
N SER A 59 -6.14 31.91 -3.04
CA SER A 59 -5.49 32.39 -4.26
C SER A 59 -4.87 33.77 -4.05
N ARG A 60 -3.99 34.19 -4.98
CA ARG A 60 -3.44 35.55 -4.98
C ARG A 60 -4.50 36.66 -5.03
N GLU A 61 -5.70 36.33 -5.52
CA GLU A 61 -6.85 37.22 -5.65
C GLU A 61 -7.81 37.13 -4.45
N ASN A 62 -7.40 36.50 -3.34
CA ASN A 62 -8.21 36.30 -2.14
C ASN A 62 -9.46 35.40 -2.34
N ASN A 63 -9.45 34.54 -3.36
CA ASN A 63 -10.50 33.55 -3.58
C ASN A 63 -10.13 32.21 -2.94
N ASP A 64 -11.09 31.55 -2.31
CA ASP A 64 -10.95 30.16 -1.84
C ASP A 64 -10.84 29.22 -3.05
N LYS A 65 -9.75 28.46 -3.14
CA LYS A 65 -9.54 27.38 -4.10
C LYS A 65 -9.44 26.05 -3.38
N LEU A 66 -10.05 25.01 -3.93
CA LEU A 66 -9.87 23.64 -3.46
C LEU A 66 -8.77 22.95 -4.28
N THR A 67 -7.76 22.41 -3.61
CA THR A 67 -6.68 21.62 -4.23
C THR A 67 -6.65 20.22 -3.63
N ALA A 68 -6.18 19.23 -4.38
CA ALA A 68 -6.06 17.86 -3.89
C ALA A 68 -5.10 17.81 -2.69
N HIS A 69 -5.46 17.05 -1.66
CA HIS A 69 -4.65 16.99 -0.45
C HIS A 69 -3.33 16.25 -0.72
N PRO A 70 -2.17 16.87 -0.44
CA PRO A 70 -0.86 16.36 -0.87
C PRO A 70 -0.52 14.98 -0.27
N ALA A 71 -1.04 14.65 0.90
CA ALA A 71 -0.86 13.32 1.52
C ALA A 71 -1.34 12.15 0.63
N PHE A 72 -2.39 12.34 -0.19
CA PHE A 72 -2.81 11.29 -1.12
C PHE A 72 -1.78 11.06 -2.22
N LYS A 73 -1.15 12.13 -2.70
CA LYS A 73 -0.04 12.00 -3.66
C LYS A 73 1.12 11.22 -3.05
N VAL A 74 1.51 11.56 -1.82
CA VAL A 74 2.57 10.84 -1.08
C VAL A 74 2.22 9.36 -0.91
N LEU A 75 0.97 9.05 -0.58
CA LEU A 75 0.49 7.68 -0.49
C LEU A 75 0.61 6.93 -1.83
N PHE A 76 0.14 7.53 -2.92
CA PHE A 76 0.20 6.90 -4.25
C PHE A 76 1.65 6.68 -4.71
N ASP A 77 2.53 7.65 -4.48
CA ASP A 77 3.96 7.52 -4.81
C ASP A 77 4.61 6.37 -4.00
N ALA A 78 4.32 6.27 -2.70
CA ALA A 78 4.81 5.20 -1.83
C ALA A 78 4.22 3.82 -2.20
N LEU A 79 2.93 3.77 -2.56
CA LEU A 79 2.26 2.56 -3.03
C LEU A 79 2.89 2.04 -4.33
N GLU A 80 3.15 2.93 -5.29
CA GLU A 80 3.76 2.56 -6.57
C GLU A 80 5.20 2.07 -6.38
N ALA A 81 5.98 2.73 -5.50
CA ALA A 81 7.32 2.27 -5.14
C ALA A 81 7.30 0.86 -4.52
N THR A 82 6.41 0.64 -3.55
CA THR A 82 6.26 -0.66 -2.87
C THR A 82 5.85 -1.76 -3.86
N ARG A 83 4.90 -1.47 -4.75
CA ARG A 83 4.45 -2.40 -5.79
C ARG A 83 5.59 -2.80 -6.74
N LYS A 84 6.46 -1.86 -7.14
CA LYS A 84 7.62 -2.16 -7.99
C LYS A 84 8.60 -3.10 -7.30
N GLN A 85 8.91 -2.83 -6.03
CA GLN A 85 9.82 -3.66 -5.24
C GLN A 85 9.25 -5.08 -5.02
N LEU A 86 7.96 -5.20 -4.71
CA LEU A 86 7.29 -6.50 -4.61
C LEU A 86 7.34 -7.28 -5.92
N ARG A 87 7.20 -6.59 -7.07
CA ARG A 87 7.30 -7.21 -8.40
C ARG A 87 8.72 -7.71 -8.69
N GLU A 88 9.74 -6.93 -8.33
CA GLU A 88 11.15 -7.32 -8.47
C GLU A 88 11.49 -8.57 -7.65
N LEU A 89 10.87 -8.72 -6.47
CA LEU A 89 11.04 -9.90 -5.61
C LEU A 89 10.15 -11.10 -6.02
N GLY A 90 9.32 -10.98 -7.05
CA GLY A 90 8.41 -12.05 -7.45
C GLY A 90 7.26 -12.30 -6.46
N LEU A 91 6.98 -11.34 -5.58
CA LEU A 91 5.94 -11.45 -4.54
C LEU A 91 4.58 -10.89 -4.98
N THR A 92 4.40 -10.60 -6.27
CA THR A 92 3.12 -10.11 -6.82
C THR A 92 2.23 -11.25 -7.30
N PHE A 93 0.92 -11.06 -7.33
CA PHE A 93 -0.04 -12.08 -7.80
C PHE A 93 0.30 -12.66 -9.18
N GLN A 94 0.86 -11.82 -10.07
CA GLN A 94 1.28 -12.20 -11.42
C GLN A 94 2.45 -13.19 -11.46
N THR A 95 3.21 -13.30 -10.37
CA THR A 95 4.31 -14.26 -10.16
C THR A 95 3.92 -15.37 -9.18
N LEU A 96 2.91 -15.14 -8.34
CA LEU A 96 2.30 -16.10 -7.41
C LEU A 96 1.22 -17.00 -8.03
N SER A 97 0.80 -16.76 -9.28
CA SER A 97 -0.30 -17.49 -9.96
C SER A 97 0.05 -18.94 -10.35
N VAL A 98 0.79 -19.65 -9.49
CA VAL A 98 0.89 -21.12 -9.48
C VAL A 98 -0.05 -21.72 -8.40
N SER A 99 -0.78 -20.92 -7.63
CA SER A 99 -1.82 -21.40 -6.71
C SER A 99 -3.18 -20.76 -6.98
N ASP A 100 -4.11 -21.60 -7.43
CA ASP A 100 -5.48 -21.33 -7.87
C ASP A 100 -6.46 -20.95 -6.74
N ASP A 101 -6.27 -19.86 -5.99
CA ASP A 101 -7.37 -19.32 -5.16
C ASP A 101 -7.33 -17.78 -5.06
N ASP A 102 -8.46 -17.18 -5.45
CA ASP A 102 -8.60 -15.79 -5.88
C ASP A 102 -8.95 -14.85 -4.69
N GLU A 103 -8.08 -14.81 -3.67
CA GLU A 103 -8.27 -14.00 -2.45
C GLU A 103 -8.52 -12.50 -2.72
N VAL A 104 -7.97 -11.97 -3.81
CA VAL A 104 -8.13 -10.55 -4.19
C VAL A 104 -9.57 -10.28 -4.65
N ASN A 105 -10.18 -11.21 -5.38
CA ASN A 105 -11.55 -11.08 -5.83
C ASN A 105 -12.53 -11.19 -4.66
N ASP A 106 -12.23 -12.03 -3.68
CA ASP A 106 -13.00 -12.14 -2.44
C ASP A 106 -12.92 -10.88 -1.59
N LEU A 107 -11.73 -10.28 -1.46
CA LEU A 107 -11.58 -9.02 -0.73
C LEU A 107 -12.33 -7.86 -1.39
N ILE A 108 -12.32 -7.78 -2.73
CA ILE A 108 -13.11 -6.79 -3.49
C ILE A 108 -14.61 -7.01 -3.29
N ASN A 109 -15.05 -8.27 -3.24
CA ASN A 109 -16.44 -8.63 -2.99
C ASN A 109 -16.88 -8.35 -1.54
N GLU A 110 -16.00 -8.51 -0.54
CA GLU A 110 -16.33 -8.13 0.84
C GLU A 110 -16.41 -6.62 1.03
N VAL A 111 -15.46 -5.86 0.48
CA VAL A 111 -15.47 -4.39 0.58
C VAL A 111 -16.69 -3.80 -0.12
N SER A 112 -17.08 -4.35 -1.27
CA SER A 112 -18.28 -3.89 -1.99
C SER A 112 -19.62 -4.31 -1.35
N LYS A 113 -19.61 -5.21 -0.36
CA LYS A 113 -20.79 -5.53 0.46
C LYS A 113 -21.01 -4.49 1.56
N ILE A 114 -19.93 -3.99 2.17
CA ILE A 114 -20.00 -3.02 3.28
C ILE A 114 -20.68 -1.71 2.86
N ASP A 115 -20.48 -1.25 1.62
CA ASP A 115 -21.12 -0.03 1.10
C ASP A 115 -22.64 -0.18 0.85
N ARG A 116 -23.18 -1.41 0.85
CA ARG A 116 -24.59 -1.67 0.48
C ARG A 116 -25.54 -1.75 1.68
N ASP A 117 -25.02 -1.86 2.89
CA ASP A 117 -25.82 -2.07 4.11
C ASP A 117 -26.12 -0.77 4.90
N GLU A 118 -25.57 0.39 4.50
CA GLU A 118 -25.82 1.69 5.16
C GLU A 118 -26.88 2.59 4.47
N GLN A 119 -27.54 2.15 3.40
CA GLN A 119 -28.58 2.95 2.70
C GLN A 119 -30.00 2.35 2.76
N GLY A 120 -30.29 1.53 3.76
CA GLY A 120 -31.57 0.84 3.88
C GLY A 120 -32.19 0.86 5.27
N GLU A 121 -32.49 2.03 5.82
CA GLU A 121 -33.64 2.27 6.74
C GLU A 121 -34.25 3.66 6.51
#